data_AF-A0A7G6SSB7-F1
#
_entry.id   AF-A0A7G6SSB7-F1
#
_cell.length_a   1.000
_cell.length_b   1.000
_cell.length_c   1.000
_cell.angle_alpha   90.00
_cell.angle_beta   90.00
_cell.angle_gamma   90.00
#
_symmetry.space_group_name_H-M   'P 1'
#
loop_
_entity.id
_entity.type
_entity.pdbx_description
1 polymer ?
#
loop_
_entity_poly.entity_id
_entity_poly.type
_entity_poly.pdbx_seq_one_letter_code
_entity_poly.pdbx_strand_id
1 'polypeptide(L)'
;MNDELQRPTASGDLRRATSVAQEMASAVRLNSLGAPTQGDHLLKLLVSLIGSRSETPADALAFAATARTLLPLAFASVNDAGERMATECVHHLIDRTIETLESISGLRAETFTGAGPAVN
;
A
#
# COMPACT_ATOMS: atom_id res chain seq x y z
N MET A 1 36.84 24.52 -1.43
CA MET A 1 36.06 23.83 -0.39
C MET A 1 34.84 23.25 -1.09
N ASN A 2 34.90 21.97 -1.43
CA ASN A 2 33.77 21.24 -1.99
C ASN A 2 32.93 20.74 -0.82
N ASP A 3 31.79 21.39 -0.56
CA ASP A 3 30.72 20.76 0.20
C ASP A 3 30.02 19.79 -0.74
N GLU A 4 30.53 18.56 -0.76
CA GLU A 4 29.77 17.40 -1.23
C GLU A 4 28.56 17.27 -0.30
N LEU A 5 27.45 17.88 -0.71
CA LEU A 5 26.10 17.51 -0.29
C LEU A 5 25.99 15.99 -0.39
N GLN A 6 26.16 15.33 0.76
CA GLN A 6 25.90 13.92 0.96
C GLN A 6 24.46 13.67 0.49
N ARG A 7 24.34 13.16 -0.74
CA ARG A 7 23.09 12.56 -1.21
C ARG A 7 22.75 11.47 -0.20
N PRO A 8 21.56 11.48 0.42
CA PRO A 8 21.13 10.34 1.20
C PRO A 8 21.18 9.13 0.28
N THR A 9 22.04 8.17 0.60
CA THR A 9 22.15 6.89 -0.10
C THR A 9 20.80 6.20 0.02
N ALA A 10 20.00 6.31 -1.05
CA ALA A 10 18.77 5.57 -1.26
C ALA A 10 19.10 4.07 -1.37
N SER A 11 19.21 3.42 -0.22
CA SER A 11 19.32 1.96 -0.08
C SER A 11 19.09 1.55 1.38
N GLY A 12 18.09 2.13 2.03
CA GLY A 12 17.42 1.37 3.08
C GLY A 12 16.63 0.29 2.36
N ASP A 13 16.96 -1.00 2.57
CA ASP A 13 16.29 -2.11 1.89
C ASP A 13 14.77 -1.96 1.99
N LEU A 14 14.15 -1.53 0.88
CA LEU A 14 12.71 -1.37 0.82
C LEU A 14 12.09 -2.76 0.96
N ARG A 15 11.40 -2.96 2.09
CA ARG A 15 10.73 -4.22 2.41
C ARG A 15 9.72 -4.58 1.33
N ARG A 16 9.50 -5.87 1.11
CA ARG A 16 8.44 -6.37 0.21
C ARG A 16 7.06 -6.10 0.80
N ALA A 17 6.11 -5.70 -0.04
CA ALA A 17 4.73 -5.46 0.35
C ALA A 17 4.11 -6.67 1.07
N THR A 18 4.35 -7.87 0.54
CA THR A 18 3.91 -9.14 1.13
C THR A 18 4.35 -9.32 2.58
N SER A 19 5.62 -9.04 2.90
CA SER A 19 6.15 -9.16 4.26
C SER A 19 5.48 -8.17 5.21
N VAL A 20 5.32 -6.91 4.79
CA VAL A 20 4.67 -5.89 5.61
C VAL A 20 3.20 -6.21 5.84
N ALA A 21 2.49 -6.67 4.80
CA ALA A 21 1.08 -7.06 4.91
C ALA A 21 0.87 -8.26 5.82
N GLN A 22 1.79 -9.23 5.83
CA GLN A 22 1.74 -10.37 6.76
C GLN A 22 1.94 -9.94 8.21
N GLU A 23 2.88 -9.04 8.48
CA GLU A 23 3.08 -8.46 9.82
C GLU A 23 1.83 -7.69 10.26
N MET A 24 1.26 -6.89 9.38
CA MET A 24 0.02 -6.16 9.66
C MET A 24 -1.14 -7.11 9.93
N ALA A 25 -1.32 -8.17 9.14
CA ALA A 25 -2.34 -9.20 9.39
C ALA A 25 -2.14 -9.87 10.75
N SER A 26 -0.89 -10.14 11.14
CA SER A 26 -0.56 -10.69 12.46
C SER A 26 -0.93 -9.71 13.58
N ALA A 27 -0.57 -8.44 13.45
CA ALA A 27 -0.88 -7.39 14.42
C ALA A 27 -2.40 -7.19 14.58
N VAL A 28 -3.15 -7.15 13.48
CA VAL A 28 -4.63 -7.07 13.50
C VAL A 28 -5.23 -8.29 14.21
N ARG A 29 -4.72 -9.49 13.91
CA ARG A 29 -5.18 -10.73 14.56
C ARG A 29 -4.91 -10.71 16.06
N LEU A 30 -3.74 -10.29 16.49
CA LEU A 30 -3.41 -10.16 17.92
C LEU A 30 -4.34 -9.16 18.62
N ASN A 31 -4.61 -8.02 18.00
CA ASN A 31 -5.55 -7.04 18.54
C ASN A 31 -6.96 -7.62 18.68
N SER A 32 -7.44 -8.39 17.69
CA SER A 32 -8.75 -9.05 17.74
C SER A 32 -8.88 -10.09 18.86
N LEU A 33 -7.74 -10.62 19.34
CA LEU A 33 -7.67 -11.56 20.46
C LEU A 33 -7.53 -10.85 21.82
N GLY A 34 -7.63 -9.52 21.85
CA GLY A 34 -7.52 -8.72 23.07
C GLY A 34 -6.08 -8.50 23.55
N ALA A 35 -5.07 -8.83 22.74
CA ALA A 35 -3.69 -8.51 23.06
C ALA A 35 -3.45 -7.00 22.83
N PRO A 36 -2.77 -6.30 23.76
CA PRO A 36 -2.49 -4.88 23.60
C PRO A 36 -1.57 -4.68 22.40
N THR A 37 -2.12 -4.10 21.33
CA THR A 37 -1.32 -3.57 20.24
C THR A 37 -1.06 -2.09 20.52
N GLN A 38 0.19 -1.66 20.34
CA GLN A 38 0.50 -0.22 20.41
C GLN A 38 -0.27 0.47 19.29
N GLY A 39 -1.13 1.43 19.60
CA GLY A 39 -2.05 2.06 18.64
C GLY A 39 -1.35 2.61 17.38
N ASP A 40 -0.13 3.12 17.53
CA ASP A 40 0.66 3.67 16.43
C ASP A 40 1.33 2.60 15.55
N HIS A 41 1.35 1.33 15.97
CA HIS A 41 2.06 0.27 15.27
C HIS A 41 1.39 -0.10 13.94
N LEU A 42 0.07 -0.22 13.93
CA LEU A 42 -0.69 -0.49 12.71
C LEU A 42 -0.55 0.64 11.69
N LEU A 43 -0.54 1.90 12.15
CA LEU A 43 -0.31 3.06 11.29
C LEU A 43 1.09 3.04 10.67
N LYS A 44 2.13 2.72 11.47
CA LYS A 44 3.50 2.56 10.96
C LYS A 44 3.62 1.45 9.92
N LEU A 45 2.93 0.32 10.14
CA LEU A 45 2.89 -0.78 9.17
C LEU A 45 2.16 -0.38 7.88
N LEU A 46 1.07 0.38 7.98
CA LEU A 46 0.36 0.90 6.82
C LEU A 46 1.22 1.86 6.00
N VAL A 47 1.90 2.81 6.64
CA VAL A 47 2.86 3.71 5.97
C VAL A 47 4.00 2.91 5.34
N SER A 48 4.53 1.92 6.05
CA SER A 48 5.57 1.03 5.51
C SER A 48 5.08 0.20 4.33
N LEU A 49 3.80 -0.18 4.30
CA LEU A 49 3.21 -0.92 3.18
C LEU A 49 3.08 -0.01 1.96
N ILE A 50 2.60 1.22 2.13
CA ILE A 50 2.48 2.19 1.03
C ILE A 50 3.86 2.45 0.39
N GLY A 51 4.91 2.57 1.21
CA GLY A 51 6.29 2.75 0.75
C GLY A 51 7.03 1.48 0.32
N SER A 52 6.39 0.31 0.32
CA SER A 52 7.06 -0.98 0.09
C SER A 52 7.35 -1.26 -1.39
N ARG A 53 8.36 -2.10 -1.64
CA ARG A 53 8.71 -2.58 -2.98
C ARG A 53 7.65 -3.57 -3.47
N SER A 54 7.26 -3.45 -4.74
CA SER A 54 6.24 -4.29 -5.38
C SER A 54 6.66 -4.71 -6.78
N GLU A 55 6.88 -6.01 -6.96
CA GLU A 55 7.38 -6.55 -8.23
C GLU A 55 6.79 -7.92 -8.56
N THR A 56 5.96 -8.45 -7.67
CA THR A 56 5.32 -9.75 -7.87
C THR A 56 3.81 -9.63 -7.78
N PRO A 57 3.07 -10.58 -8.37
CA PRO A 57 1.63 -10.65 -8.23
C PRO A 57 1.19 -10.75 -6.76
N ALA A 58 2.03 -11.35 -5.90
CA ALA A 58 1.76 -11.45 -4.47
C ALA A 58 1.81 -10.07 -3.77
N ASP A 59 2.68 -9.15 -4.21
CA ASP A 59 2.73 -7.79 -3.67
C ASP A 59 1.49 -6.98 -4.09
N ALA A 60 1.07 -7.12 -5.35
CA ALA A 60 -0.19 -6.54 -5.83
C ALA A 60 -1.39 -7.07 -5.03
N LEU A 61 -1.43 -8.38 -4.76
CA LEU A 61 -2.46 -8.98 -3.93
C LEU A 61 -2.44 -8.44 -2.50
N ALA A 62 -1.26 -8.23 -1.92
CA ALA A 62 -1.09 -7.67 -0.58
C ALA A 62 -1.68 -6.24 -0.48
N PHE A 63 -1.44 -5.40 -1.48
CA PHE A 63 -2.04 -4.07 -1.58
C PHE A 63 -3.56 -4.14 -1.73
N ALA A 64 -4.07 -4.93 -2.68
CA ALA A 64 -5.49 -5.07 -2.94
C ALA A 64 -6.27 -5.60 -1.73
N ALA A 65 -5.73 -6.62 -1.05
CA ALA A 65 -6.34 -7.19 0.14
C ALA A 65 -6.41 -6.16 1.29
N THR A 66 -5.33 -5.38 1.46
CA THR A 66 -5.31 -4.32 2.47
C THR A 66 -6.29 -3.21 2.15
N ALA A 67 -6.33 -2.74 0.89
CA ALA A 67 -7.27 -1.73 0.44
C ALA A 67 -8.72 -2.16 0.70
N ARG A 68 -9.05 -3.42 0.39
CA ARG A 68 -10.36 -4.01 0.66
C ARG A 68 -10.73 -3.98 2.14
N THR A 69 -9.78 -4.23 3.05
CA THR A 69 -10.01 -4.16 4.49
C THR A 69 -10.26 -2.74 4.98
N LEU A 70 -9.60 -1.75 4.39
CA LEU A 70 -9.77 -0.33 4.75
C LEU A 70 -11.03 0.31 4.13
N LEU A 71 -11.57 -0.29 3.07
CA LEU A 71 -12.69 0.25 2.30
C LEU A 71 -13.93 0.60 3.15
N PRO A 72 -14.39 -0.23 4.11
CA PRO A 72 -15.53 0.12 4.96
C PRO A 72 -15.26 1.35 5.84
N LEU A 73 -14.02 1.57 6.28
CA LEU A 73 -13.62 2.75 7.07
C LEU A 73 -13.60 4.00 6.19
N ALA A 74 -13.18 3.88 4.93
CA ALA A 74 -13.19 4.98 3.98
C ALA A 74 -14.62 5.44 3.61
N PHE A 75 -15.60 4.52 3.63
CA PHE A 75 -17.00 4.83 3.31
C PHE A 75 -17.84 5.34 4.49
N ALA A 76 -17.33 5.32 5.73
CA ALA A 76 -18.16 5.45 6.92
C ALA A 76 -18.77 6.85 7.21
N SER A 77 -18.21 7.99 6.74
CA SER A 77 -18.89 9.28 6.43
C SER A 77 -17.97 10.54 6.55
N VAL A 78 -17.55 11.10 5.41
CA VAL A 78 -17.28 12.51 4.96
C VAL A 78 -16.79 13.64 5.90
N ASN A 79 -16.87 13.60 7.23
CA ASN A 79 -16.56 14.76 8.09
C ASN A 79 -15.37 14.61 9.04
N ASP A 80 -14.74 13.44 9.16
CA ASP A 80 -13.60 13.22 10.06
C ASP A 80 -12.26 13.10 9.32
N ALA A 81 -11.21 13.74 9.85
CA ALA A 81 -9.86 13.72 9.28
C ALA A 81 -9.27 12.31 9.18
N GLY A 82 -9.64 11.40 10.09
CA GLY A 82 -9.20 10.00 10.08
C GLY A 82 -9.76 9.20 8.89
N GLU A 83 -10.96 9.52 8.42
CA GLU A 83 -11.60 8.82 7.30
C GLU A 83 -11.10 9.33 5.94
N ARG A 84 -10.68 10.61 5.85
CA ARG A 84 -9.94 11.13 4.69
C ARG A 84 -8.62 10.38 4.50
N MET A 85 -7.88 10.17 5.59
CA MET A 85 -6.65 9.38 5.57
C MET A 85 -6.93 7.93 5.13
N ALA A 86 -8.03 7.31 5.59
CA ALA A 86 -8.41 5.97 5.15
C ALA A 86 -8.72 5.92 3.64
N THR A 87 -9.43 6.95 3.13
CA THR A 87 -9.74 7.08 1.70
C THR A 87 -8.47 7.25 0.86
N GLU A 88 -7.56 8.13 1.26
CA GLU A 88 -6.27 8.33 0.60
C GLU A 88 -5.41 7.05 0.62
N CYS A 89 -5.40 6.32 1.74
CA CYS A 89 -4.70 5.04 1.84
C CYS A 89 -5.29 3.99 0.90
N VAL A 90 -6.62 3.89 0.81
CA VAL A 90 -7.29 2.97 -0.12
C VAL A 90 -6.93 3.31 -1.56
N HIS A 91 -7.01 4.60 -1.94
CA HIS A 91 -6.62 5.06 -3.27
C HIS A 91 -5.17 4.70 -3.59
N HIS A 92 -4.22 5.05 -2.72
CA HIS A 92 -2.82 4.72 -2.93
C HIS A 92 -2.57 3.21 -3.06
N LEU A 93 -3.21 2.39 -2.24
CA LEU A 93 -3.04 0.93 -2.34
C LEU A 93 -3.62 0.36 -3.64
N ILE A 94 -4.73 0.92 -4.13
CA ILE A 94 -5.30 0.54 -5.44
C ILE A 94 -4.35 0.94 -6.57
N ASP A 95 -3.85 2.17 -6.57
CA ASP A 95 -2.92 2.65 -7.60
C ASP A 95 -1.64 1.78 -7.63
N ARG A 96 -1.06 1.50 -6.47
CA ARG A 96 0.11 0.61 -6.34
C ARG A 96 -0.20 -0.81 -6.81
N THR A 97 -1.41 -1.31 -6.58
CA THR A 97 -1.86 -2.62 -7.12
C THR A 97 -1.83 -2.59 -8.64
N ILE A 98 -2.43 -1.57 -9.24
CA ILE A 98 -2.52 -1.40 -10.69
C ILE A 98 -1.13 -1.28 -11.29
N GLU A 99 -0.30 -0.34 -10.82
CA GLU A 99 1.08 -0.14 -11.28
C GLU A 99 1.90 -1.44 -11.26
N THR A 100 1.76 -2.22 -10.18
CA THR A 100 2.48 -3.49 -10.04
C THR A 100 2.00 -4.50 -11.07
N LEU A 101 0.69 -4.63 -11.27
CA LEU A 101 0.12 -5.55 -12.26
C LEU A 101 0.45 -5.12 -13.70
N GLU A 102 0.43 -3.82 -14.01
CA GLU A 102 0.85 -3.31 -15.31
C GLU A 102 2.32 -3.65 -15.58
N SER A 103 3.20 -3.42 -14.60
CA SER A 103 4.62 -3.71 -14.72
C SER A 103 4.91 -5.20 -14.94
N ILE A 104 4.13 -6.10 -14.33
CA ILE A 104 4.34 -7.55 -14.43
C ILE A 104 3.75 -8.12 -15.72
N SER A 105 2.54 -7.67 -16.07
CA SER A 105 1.79 -8.20 -17.22
C SER A 105 2.16 -7.53 -18.54
N GLY A 106 2.73 -6.33 -18.51
CA GLY A 106 2.94 -5.48 -19.69
C GLY A 106 1.65 -4.86 -20.24
N LEU A 107 0.50 -5.09 -19.60
CA LEU A 107 -0.80 -4.54 -19.98
C LEU A 107 -1.03 -3.21 -19.26
N ARG A 108 -1.73 -2.28 -19.90
CA ARG A 108 -2.16 -1.03 -19.28
C ARG A 108 -3.57 -1.16 -18.74
N ALA A 109 -3.86 -0.59 -17.58
CA ALA A 109 -5.20 -0.52 -17.00
C ALA A 109 -6.18 0.20 -17.92
N GLU A 110 -5.70 1.20 -18.65
CA GLU A 110 -6.47 1.97 -19.64
C GLU A 110 -7.06 1.09 -20.75
N THR A 111 -6.42 -0.03 -21.08
CA THR A 111 -6.95 -1.02 -22.03
C THR A 111 -8.26 -1.65 -21.54
N PHE A 112 -8.39 -1.85 -20.22
CA PHE A 112 -9.58 -2.46 -19.62
C PHE A 112 -10.71 -1.46 -19.37
N THR A 113 -10.39 -0.17 -19.25
CA THR A 113 -11.39 0.91 -19.11
C THR A 113 -11.85 1.46 -20.46
N GLY A 114 -11.20 1.09 -21.57
CA GLY A 114 -11.46 1.62 -22.91
C GLY A 114 -10.90 3.03 -23.12
N ALA A 115 -10.10 3.55 -22.18
CA ALA A 115 -9.42 4.84 -22.32
C ALA A 115 -8.18 4.75 -23.23
N GLY A 116 -7.59 3.55 -23.36
CA GLY A 116 -6.42 3.28 -24.19
C GLY A 116 -6.68 2.18 -25.23
N PRO A 117 -5.76 2.02 -26.21
CA PRO A 117 -5.86 0.96 -27.21
C PRO A 117 -5.79 -0.44 -26.57
N ALA A 118 -6.44 -1.41 -27.21
CA ALA A 118 -6.55 -2.78 -26.71
C ALA A 118 -5.23 -3.58 -26.73
N VAL A 119 -4.21 -3.06 -27.44
CA VAL A 119 -2.89 -3.68 -27.58
C VAL A 119 -1.87 -2.56 -27.68
N ASN A 120 -0.77 -2.72 -26.94
CA ASN A 120 0.43 -1.90 -27.08
C ASN A 120 1.18 -2.25 -28.36
#